data_AF-A0A5S4UP73-F1
#
_entry.id   AF-A0A5S4UP73-F1
#
_cell.length_a   1.000
_cell.length_b   1.000
_cell.length_c   1.000
_cell.angle_alpha   90.00
_cell.angle_beta   90.00
_cell.angle_gamma   90.00
#
_symmetry.space_group_name_H-M   'P 1'
#
loop_
_entity.id
_entity.type
_entity.pdbx_description
1 polymer ?
#
loop_
_entity_poly.entity_id
_entity_poly.type
_entity_poly.pdbx_seq_one_letter_code
_entity_poly.pdbx_strand_id
1 'polypeptide(L)'
;MNQSSTNIEFTPATKRIAILHASWHEDIVLNCVEGFKTELVKRGYSLDLIDVIPVPGGYEIPLQAKLLAKSGLYAAIAGTALVVDGGIYRHDFVAQAICDALMQVQLETEVPVMTAVLTPHNFHEHDEHKEYFSRHFVKKGIELANACDQTIRLTEKAKSLI
;
A
#
# COMPACT_ATOMS: atom_id res chain seq x y z
N MET A 1 -40.42 -16.69 -10.87
CA MET A 1 -39.10 -17.33 -10.65
C MET A 1 -38.25 -16.29 -9.92
N ASN A 2 -38.22 -16.35 -8.59
CA ASN A 2 -37.61 -15.32 -7.75
C ASN A 2 -36.08 -15.40 -7.86
N GLN A 3 -35.47 -14.49 -8.62
CA GLN A 3 -34.05 -14.18 -8.46
C GLN A 3 -33.93 -13.26 -7.24
N SER A 4 -33.90 -13.86 -6.05
CA SER A 4 -33.35 -13.19 -4.86
C SER A 4 -31.83 -13.25 -4.98
N SER A 5 -31.27 -12.43 -5.87
CA SER A 5 -29.85 -12.13 -5.86
C SER A 5 -29.58 -11.42 -4.53
N THR A 6 -29.03 -12.14 -3.55
CA THR A 6 -28.41 -11.50 -2.39
C THR A 6 -27.27 -10.65 -2.94
N ASN A 7 -27.55 -9.38 -3.23
CA ASN A 7 -26.51 -8.38 -3.46
C ASN A 7 -25.69 -8.36 -2.18
N ILE A 8 -24.52 -9.01 -2.18
CA ILE A 8 -23.56 -8.90 -1.09
C ILE A 8 -23.10 -7.45 -1.12
N GLU A 9 -23.66 -6.64 -0.22
CA GLU A 9 -23.35 -5.23 -0.12
C GLU A 9 -21.90 -5.07 0.37
N PHE A 10 -21.08 -4.39 -0.42
CA PHE A 10 -19.70 -4.11 -0.03
C PHE A 10 -19.70 -3.24 1.21
N THR A 11 -19.18 -3.78 2.32
CA THR A 11 -19.11 -3.08 3.61
C THR A 11 -17.65 -2.73 3.91
N PRO A 12 -17.19 -1.48 3.69
CA PRO A 12 -15.79 -1.10 3.92
C PRO A 12 -15.35 -1.28 5.38
N ALA A 13 -16.25 -1.04 6.33
CA ALA A 13 -15.98 -1.09 7.76
C ALA A 13 -15.56 -2.48 8.29
N THR A 14 -15.76 -3.55 7.50
CA THR A 14 -15.35 -4.92 7.87
C THR A 14 -14.06 -5.38 7.18
N LYS A 15 -13.49 -4.56 6.29
CA LYS A 15 -12.30 -4.92 5.51
C LYS A 15 -11.04 -4.58 6.31
N ARG A 16 -10.24 -5.61 6.61
CA ARG A 16 -8.93 -5.46 7.20
C ARG A 16 -7.86 -5.22 6.14
N ILE A 17 -7.02 -4.22 6.35
CA ILE A 17 -5.95 -3.81 5.43
C ILE A 17 -4.66 -3.69 6.22
N ALA A 18 -3.55 -4.13 5.64
CA ALA A 18 -2.22 -3.83 6.16
C ALA A 18 -1.55 -2.75 5.31
N ILE A 19 -0.87 -1.80 5.95
CA ILE A 19 0.09 -0.91 5.29
C ILE A 19 1.47 -1.11 5.92
N LEU A 20 2.39 -1.64 5.12
CA LEU A 20 3.79 -1.82 5.43
C LEU A 20 4.55 -0.54 5.07
N HIS A 21 5.40 -0.04 5.95
CA HIS A 21 6.20 1.14 5.68
C HIS A 21 7.69 0.92 6.00
N ALA A 22 8.56 1.42 5.12
CA ALA A 22 9.99 1.46 5.39
C ALA A 22 10.34 2.47 6.49
N SER A 23 11.31 2.14 7.34
CA SER A 23 11.88 3.05 8.34
C SER A 23 13.00 3.94 7.79
N TRP A 24 13.44 3.74 6.54
CA TRP A 24 14.31 4.70 5.86
C TRP A 24 13.47 5.89 5.35
N HIS A 25 13.93 7.11 5.64
CA HIS A 25 13.19 8.36 5.41
C HIS A 25 11.79 8.35 6.05
N GLU A 26 11.69 7.78 7.25
CA GLU A 26 10.43 7.52 7.96
C GLU A 26 9.58 8.77 8.16
N ASP A 27 10.21 9.91 8.42
CA ASP A 27 9.56 11.22 8.56
C ASP A 27 8.75 11.61 7.31
N ILE A 28 9.24 11.27 6.11
CA ILE A 28 8.53 11.47 4.85
C ILE A 28 7.55 10.32 4.58
N VAL A 29 7.97 9.08 4.79
CA VAL A 29 7.17 7.88 4.49
C VAL A 29 5.87 7.83 5.31
N LEU A 30 5.92 8.22 6.59
CA LEU A 30 4.73 8.26 7.46
C LEU A 30 3.67 9.25 6.97
N ASN A 31 4.04 10.30 6.22
CA ASN A 31 3.04 11.18 5.60
C ASN A 31 2.16 10.43 4.58
N CYS A 32 2.71 9.44 3.88
CA CYS A 32 1.92 8.56 3.01
C CYS A 32 0.99 7.66 3.83
N VAL A 33 1.44 7.14 4.97
CA VAL A 33 0.59 6.34 5.88
C VAL A 33 -0.58 7.16 6.38
N GLU A 34 -0.35 8.42 6.79
CA GLU A 34 -1.41 9.31 7.29
C GLU A 34 -2.39 9.72 6.18
N GLY A 35 -1.91 10.04 4.98
CA GLY A 35 -2.76 10.29 3.82
C GLY A 35 -3.62 9.07 3.47
N PHE A 36 -3.04 7.87 3.55
CA PHE A 36 -3.72 6.60 3.28
C PHE A 36 -4.84 6.32 4.28
N LYS A 37 -4.54 6.36 5.59
CA LYS A 37 -5.51 6.16 6.66
C LYS A 37 -6.65 7.17 6.61
N THR A 38 -6.31 8.45 6.43
CA THR A 38 -7.29 9.54 6.38
C THR A 38 -8.30 9.31 5.26
N GLU A 39 -7.83 8.94 4.07
CA GLU A 39 -8.71 8.72 2.92
C GLU A 39 -9.54 7.44 3.06
N LEU A 40 -8.98 6.34 3.59
CA LEU A 40 -9.76 5.12 3.86
C LEU A 40 -10.85 5.36 4.92
N VAL A 41 -10.56 6.08 5.99
CA VAL A 41 -11.58 6.41 7.01
C VAL A 41 -12.70 7.25 6.40
N LYS A 42 -12.39 8.23 5.54
CA LYS A 42 -13.42 8.99 4.80
C LYS A 42 -14.31 8.12 3.92
N ARG A 43 -13.80 6.97 3.46
CA ARG A 43 -14.52 5.97 2.65
C ARG A 43 -15.28 4.93 3.48
N GLY A 44 -15.26 5.06 4.81
CA GLY A 44 -16.01 4.19 5.72
C GLY A 44 -15.26 2.94 6.18
N TYR A 45 -13.96 2.84 5.94
CA TYR A 45 -13.13 1.78 6.55
C TYR A 45 -12.93 2.06 8.04
N SER A 46 -12.90 1.00 8.85
CA SER A 46 -12.61 1.12 10.29
C SER A 46 -11.12 1.31 10.50
N LEU A 47 -10.74 2.31 11.30
CA LEU A 47 -9.33 2.57 11.64
C LEU A 47 -8.71 1.39 12.40
N ASP A 48 -9.48 0.69 13.23
CA ASP A 48 -9.04 -0.49 14.00
C ASP A 48 -8.74 -1.71 13.12
N LEU A 49 -9.12 -1.66 11.84
CA LEU A 49 -8.84 -2.69 10.84
C LEU A 49 -7.77 -2.26 9.83
N ILE A 50 -7.08 -1.13 10.08
CA ILE A 50 -5.93 -0.70 9.28
C ILE A 50 -4.67 -0.92 10.12
N ASP A 51 -4.00 -2.04 9.88
CA ASP A 51 -2.76 -2.39 10.56
C ASP A 51 -1.58 -1.63 9.91
N VAL A 52 -0.84 -0.84 10.70
CA VAL A 52 0.36 -0.11 10.27
C VAL A 52 1.59 -0.85 10.79
N ILE A 53 2.46 -1.31 9.88
CA ILE A 53 3.55 -2.23 10.23
C ILE A 53 4.89 -1.67 9.69
N PRO A 54 5.86 -1.32 10.56
CA PRO A 54 7.18 -0.90 10.13
C PRO A 54 8.02 -2.08 9.65
N VAL A 55 8.89 -1.82 8.67
CA VAL A 55 9.98 -2.72 8.25
C VAL A 55 11.29 -1.93 8.09
N PRO A 56 12.48 -2.56 8.20
CA PRO A 56 13.76 -1.85 8.14
C PRO A 56 13.92 -0.97 6.89
N GLY A 57 13.61 -1.53 5.71
CA GLY A 57 13.61 -0.81 4.44
C GLY A 57 12.57 -1.34 3.45
N GLY A 58 12.54 -0.75 2.25
CA GLY A 58 11.59 -1.15 1.21
C GLY A 58 11.75 -2.62 0.77
N TYR A 59 12.97 -3.17 0.90
CA TYR A 59 13.31 -4.52 0.45
C TYR A 59 12.65 -5.63 1.28
N GLU A 60 12.30 -5.35 2.53
CA GLU A 60 11.60 -6.30 3.41
C GLU A 60 10.08 -6.31 3.20
N ILE A 61 9.52 -5.28 2.55
CA ILE A 61 8.07 -5.15 2.31
C ILE A 61 7.49 -6.38 1.60
N PRO A 62 8.08 -6.92 0.50
CA PRO A 62 7.45 -8.02 -0.24
C PRO A 62 7.30 -9.31 0.57
N LEU A 63 8.29 -9.67 1.39
CA LEU A 63 8.20 -10.87 2.22
C LEU A 63 7.08 -10.74 3.25
N GLN A 64 7.00 -9.59 3.93
CA GLN A 64 5.94 -9.36 4.91
C GLN A 64 4.56 -9.30 4.25
N ALA A 65 4.44 -8.67 3.08
CA ALA A 65 3.21 -8.67 2.30
C ALA A 65 2.77 -10.11 1.95
N LYS A 66 3.70 -10.98 1.55
CA LYS A 66 3.39 -12.38 1.26
C LYS A 66 2.84 -13.14 2.47
N LEU A 67 3.47 -12.97 3.63
CA LEU A 67 3.05 -13.63 4.86
C LEU A 67 1.68 -13.15 5.32
N LEU A 68 1.44 -11.83 5.28
CA LEU A 68 0.15 -11.24 5.62
C LEU A 68 -0.95 -11.69 4.64
N ALA A 69 -0.67 -11.73 3.34
CA ALA A 69 -1.64 -12.20 2.33
C ALA A 69 -2.05 -13.65 2.59
N LYS A 70 -1.07 -14.53 2.85
CA LYS A 70 -1.31 -15.95 3.13
C LYS A 70 -2.03 -16.21 4.46
N SER A 71 -2.08 -15.25 5.37
CA SER A 71 -2.85 -15.40 6.61
C SER A 71 -4.35 -15.52 6.38
N GLY A 72 -4.85 -15.04 5.23
CA GLY A 72 -6.28 -14.97 4.92
C GLY A 72 -7.05 -13.90 5.69
N LEU A 73 -6.37 -13.07 6.49
CA LEU A 73 -6.99 -12.05 7.34
C LEU A 73 -7.20 -10.70 6.62
N TYR A 74 -6.44 -10.43 5.57
CA TYR A 74 -6.38 -9.12 4.92
C TYR A 74 -7.11 -9.11 3.59
N ALA A 75 -7.97 -8.11 3.40
CA ALA A 75 -8.64 -7.83 2.14
C ALA A 75 -7.68 -7.21 1.11
N ALA A 76 -6.66 -6.48 1.56
CA ALA A 76 -5.57 -5.97 0.75
C ALA A 76 -4.35 -5.59 1.60
N ILE A 77 -3.22 -5.41 0.92
CA ILE A 77 -1.96 -4.97 1.52
C ILE A 77 -1.42 -3.80 0.72
N ALA A 78 -0.88 -2.80 1.41
CA ALA A 78 -0.18 -1.68 0.83
C ALA A 78 1.27 -1.66 1.31
N GLY A 79 2.21 -1.27 0.45
CA GLY A 79 3.59 -0.99 0.80
C GLY A 79 3.95 0.46 0.50
N THR A 80 4.69 1.14 1.37
CA THR A 80 5.21 2.49 1.10
C THR A 80 6.68 2.61 1.51
N ALA A 81 7.47 3.24 0.65
CA ALA A 81 8.88 3.53 0.90
C ALA A 81 9.34 4.69 0.02
N LEU A 82 10.39 5.37 0.45
CA LEU A 82 11.11 6.35 -0.36
C LEU A 82 12.48 5.76 -0.69
N VAL A 83 12.71 5.43 -1.96
CA VAL A 83 13.96 4.83 -2.44
C VAL A 83 14.68 5.84 -3.30
N VAL A 84 15.77 6.41 -2.77
CA VAL A 84 16.44 7.59 -3.36
C VAL A 84 17.83 7.26 -3.87
N ASP A 85 18.30 8.06 -4.82
CA ASP A 85 19.71 8.04 -5.21
C ASP A 85 20.57 8.74 -4.15
N GLY A 86 21.36 7.96 -3.41
CA GLY A 86 22.33 8.48 -2.45
C GLY A 86 23.68 8.88 -3.06
N GLY A 87 23.85 8.76 -4.38
CA GLY A 87 25.09 9.09 -5.11
C GLY A 87 26.21 8.06 -5.00
N ILE A 88 25.98 6.92 -4.33
CA ILE A 88 26.99 5.87 -4.12
C ILE A 88 26.56 4.55 -4.78
N TYR A 89 25.33 4.10 -4.49
CA TYR A 89 24.83 2.81 -4.93
C TYR A 89 23.59 2.96 -5.81
N ARG A 90 23.34 1.91 -6.61
CA ARG A 90 22.23 1.83 -7.55
C ARG A 90 20.92 1.48 -6.84
N HIS A 91 20.15 2.51 -6.52
CA HIS A 91 18.85 2.44 -5.87
C HIS A 91 17.76 1.81 -6.78
N ASP A 92 17.94 1.90 -8.10
CA ASP A 92 17.00 1.41 -9.12
C ASP A 92 16.85 -0.12 -9.10
N PHE A 93 17.92 -0.86 -8.83
CA PHE A 93 17.84 -2.32 -8.67
C PHE A 93 16.97 -2.74 -7.48
N VAL A 94 17.08 -2.01 -6.37
CA VAL A 94 16.31 -2.29 -5.15
C VAL A 94 14.84 -2.00 -5.40
N ALA A 95 14.54 -0.83 -5.98
CA ALA A 95 13.17 -0.45 -6.29
C ALA A 95 12.49 -1.41 -7.28
N GLN A 96 13.20 -1.82 -8.34
CA GLN A 96 12.69 -2.78 -9.31
C GLN A 96 12.38 -4.13 -8.65
N ALA A 97 13.31 -4.66 -7.84
CA ALA A 97 13.12 -5.92 -7.13
C ALA A 97 11.91 -5.89 -6.19
N ILE A 98 11.65 -4.76 -5.52
CA ILE A 98 10.48 -4.58 -4.66
C ILE A 98 9.20 -4.63 -5.48
N CYS A 99 9.11 -3.83 -6.55
CA CYS A 99 7.93 -3.78 -7.41
C CYS A 99 7.60 -5.13 -8.06
N ASP A 100 8.62 -5.82 -8.59
CA ASP A 100 8.46 -7.14 -9.19
C ASP A 100 7.98 -8.17 -8.17
N ALA A 101 8.57 -8.17 -6.97
CA ALA A 101 8.17 -9.09 -5.91
C ALA A 101 6.74 -8.82 -5.41
N LEU A 102 6.32 -7.56 -5.25
CA LEU A 102 4.93 -7.23 -4.85
C LEU A 102 3.92 -7.65 -5.92
N MET A 103 4.27 -7.50 -7.20
CA MET A 103 3.46 -8.02 -8.32
C MET A 103 3.36 -9.55 -8.24
N GLN A 104 4.47 -10.24 -8.02
CA GLN A 104 4.45 -11.69 -7.86
C GLN A 104 3.60 -12.13 -6.65
N VAL A 105 3.71 -11.43 -5.51
CA VAL A 105 2.93 -11.75 -4.30
C VAL A 105 1.43 -11.68 -4.57
N GLN A 106 0.92 -10.61 -5.18
CA GLN A 106 -0.52 -10.50 -5.43
C GLN A 106 -1.03 -11.57 -6.41
N LEU A 107 -0.23 -11.90 -7.44
CA LEU A 107 -0.59 -12.93 -8.41
C LEU A 107 -0.61 -14.34 -7.79
N GLU A 108 0.33 -14.63 -6.90
CA GLU A 108 0.40 -15.95 -6.22
C GLU A 108 -0.62 -16.13 -5.10
N THR A 109 -1.02 -15.04 -4.44
CA THR A 109 -1.88 -15.10 -3.24
C THR A 109 -3.32 -14.70 -3.53
N GLU A 110 -3.59 -14.11 -4.71
CA GLU A 110 -4.88 -13.55 -5.09
C GLU A 110 -5.43 -12.52 -4.09
N VAL A 111 -4.52 -11.91 -3.31
CA VAL A 111 -4.80 -10.79 -2.42
C VAL A 111 -4.18 -9.54 -3.05
N PRO A 112 -4.93 -8.45 -3.24
CA PRO A 112 -4.41 -7.21 -3.79
C PRO A 112 -3.23 -6.68 -2.99
N VAL A 113 -2.14 -6.36 -3.70
CA VAL A 113 -0.97 -5.71 -3.13
C VAL A 113 -0.67 -4.44 -3.93
N MET A 114 -0.83 -3.28 -3.28
CA MET A 114 -0.57 -1.97 -3.87
C MET A 114 0.72 -1.38 -3.31
N THR A 115 1.35 -0.49 -4.07
CA THR A 115 2.63 0.10 -3.68
C THR A 115 2.67 1.61 -3.93
N ALA A 116 3.18 2.33 -2.94
CA ALA A 116 3.73 3.67 -3.03
C ALA A 116 5.22 3.63 -2.64
N VAL A 117 5.95 2.65 -3.16
CA VAL A 117 7.42 2.64 -3.16
C VAL A 117 7.86 3.59 -4.27
N LEU A 118 8.26 4.80 -3.89
CA LEU A 118 8.52 5.89 -4.82
C LEU A 118 10.02 6.15 -4.99
N THR A 119 10.43 6.24 -6.25
CA THR A 119 11.80 6.51 -6.68
C THR A 119 11.87 7.85 -7.42
N PRO A 120 12.10 8.97 -6.72
CA PRO A 120 12.21 10.26 -7.39
C PRO A 120 13.45 10.32 -8.29
N HIS A 121 13.36 11.02 -9.42
CA HIS A 121 14.52 11.29 -10.27
C HIS A 121 15.62 12.08 -9.54
N ASN A 122 15.22 12.98 -8.64
CA ASN A 122 16.13 13.79 -7.84
C ASN A 122 15.63 13.81 -6.39
N PHE A 123 16.52 13.49 -5.47
CA PHE A 123 16.32 13.69 -4.05
C PHE A 123 17.67 14.05 -3.42
N HIS A 124 17.66 15.05 -2.56
CA HIS A 124 18.83 15.51 -1.85
C HIS A 124 18.40 15.78 -0.41
N GLU A 125 19.29 15.55 0.55
CA GLU A 125 18.99 15.63 1.98
C GLU A 125 18.82 17.08 2.52
N HIS A 126 18.56 18.06 1.64
CA HIS A 126 18.32 19.46 2.01
C HIS A 126 16.82 19.78 2.16
N ASP A 127 16.54 20.89 2.86
CA ASP A 127 15.21 21.24 3.34
C ASP A 127 14.14 21.32 2.23
N GLU A 128 14.45 21.93 1.09
CA GLU A 128 13.47 22.09 0.00
C GLU A 128 12.92 20.75 -0.52
N HIS A 129 13.80 19.77 -0.74
CA HIS A 129 13.38 18.44 -1.20
C HIS A 129 12.62 17.71 -0.09
N LYS A 130 13.11 17.75 1.14
CA LYS A 130 12.41 17.15 2.29
C LYS A 130 11.00 17.70 2.45
N GLU A 131 10.83 19.01 2.40
CA GLU A 131 9.53 19.66 2.51
C GLU A 131 8.61 19.32 1.33
N TYR A 132 9.13 19.33 0.10
CA TYR A 132 8.36 18.94 -1.08
C TYR A 132 7.84 17.51 -0.95
N PHE A 133 8.74 16.54 -0.69
CA PHE A 133 8.37 15.14 -0.61
C PHE A 133 7.51 14.83 0.62
N SER A 134 7.69 15.53 1.74
CA SER A 134 6.79 15.40 2.90
C SER A 134 5.33 15.72 2.53
N ARG A 135 5.10 16.87 1.87
CA ARG A 135 3.75 17.24 1.40
C ARG A 135 3.25 16.31 0.29
N HIS A 136 4.13 15.91 -0.62
CA HIS A 136 3.77 15.05 -1.74
C HIS A 136 3.39 13.64 -1.30
N PHE A 137 4.04 13.10 -0.27
CA PHE A 137 3.74 11.78 0.29
C PHE A 137 2.34 11.71 0.88
N VAL A 138 1.80 12.79 1.47
CA VAL A 138 0.39 12.85 1.87
C VAL A 138 -0.53 12.60 0.68
N LYS A 139 -0.28 13.28 -0.44
CA LYS A 139 -1.06 13.10 -1.68
C LYS A 139 -0.94 11.67 -2.22
N LYS A 140 0.26 11.09 -2.17
CA LYS A 140 0.51 9.71 -2.61
C LYS A 140 -0.20 8.68 -1.72
N GLY A 141 -0.28 8.95 -0.42
CA GLY A 141 -1.11 8.17 0.51
C GLY A 141 -2.59 8.17 0.13
N ILE A 142 -3.14 9.34 -0.21
CA ILE A 142 -4.53 9.47 -0.68
C ILE A 142 -4.75 8.70 -1.98
N GLU A 143 -3.84 8.84 -2.97
CA GLU A 143 -3.89 8.09 -4.22
C GLU A 143 -3.83 6.57 -4.00
N LEU A 144 -2.96 6.12 -3.08
CA LEU A 144 -2.82 4.71 -2.69
C LEU A 144 -4.10 4.17 -2.03
N ALA A 145 -4.75 4.96 -1.17
CA ALA A 145 -6.02 4.58 -0.54
C ALA A 145 -7.16 4.46 -1.55
N ASN A 146 -7.21 5.37 -2.53
CA ASN A 146 -8.18 5.29 -3.62
C ASN A 146 -7.99 4.01 -4.45
N ALA A 147 -6.74 3.70 -4.80
CA ALA A 147 -6.40 2.47 -5.50
C ALA A 147 -6.75 1.22 -4.68
N CYS A 148 -6.47 1.24 -3.38
CA CYS A 148 -6.81 0.17 -2.44
C CYS A 148 -8.32 -0.12 -2.43
N ASP A 149 -9.15 0.89 -2.18
CA ASP A 149 -10.61 0.76 -2.13
C ASP A 149 -11.18 0.21 -3.44
N GLN A 150 -10.74 0.74 -4.58
CA GLN A 150 -11.18 0.28 -5.90
C GLN A 150 -10.76 -1.17 -6.16
N THR A 151 -9.52 -1.54 -5.80
CA THR A 151 -8.97 -2.87 -6.09
C THR A 151 -9.62 -3.95 -5.21
N ILE A 152 -9.90 -3.66 -3.94
CA ILE A 152 -10.66 -4.58 -3.07
C ILE A 152 -12.02 -4.88 -3.70
N ARG A 153 -12.77 -3.84 -4.08
CA ARG A 153 -14.10 -3.98 -4.70
C ARG A 153 -14.05 -4.80 -5.99
N LEU A 154 -13.08 -4.53 -6.86
CA LEU A 154 -12.89 -5.27 -8.11
C LEU A 154 -12.54 -6.74 -7.85
N THR A 155 -11.68 -7.00 -6.87
CA THR A 155 -11.25 -8.36 -6.52
C THR A 155 -12.40 -9.17 -5.94
N GLU A 156 -13.17 -8.61 -5.02
CA GLU A 156 -14.36 -9.29 -4.47
C GLU A 156 -15.40 -9.56 -5.54
N LYS A 157 -15.63 -8.58 -6.44
CA LYS A 157 -16.52 -8.77 -7.58
C LYS A 157 -16.01 -9.88 -8.49
N ALA A 158 -14.73 -9.90 -8.84
CA ALA A 158 -14.15 -10.95 -9.69
C ALA A 158 -14.27 -12.34 -9.04
N LYS A 159 -13.95 -12.45 -7.75
CA LYS A 159 -14.09 -13.70 -6.99
C LYS A 159 -15.53 -14.17 -6.85
N SER A 160 -16.51 -13.27 -6.87
CA SER A 160 -17.94 -13.63 -6.85
C SER A 160 -18.47 -14.20 -8.18
N LEU A 161 -17.70 -14.07 -9.27
CA LEU A 161 -18.09 -14.52 -10.61
C LEU A 161 -17.51 -15.88 -11.01
N ILE A 162 -16.61 -16.44 -10.19
CA ILE A 162 -15.95 -17.74 -10.39
C ILE A 162 -16.40 -18.73 -9.31
#